data_AF-A0A7V9FT71-F1
#
_entry.id   AF-A0A7V9FT71-F1
#
_cell.length_a   1.000
_cell.length_b   1.000
_cell.length_c   1.000
_cell.angle_alpha   90.00
_cell.angle_beta   90.00
_cell.angle_gamma   90.00
#
_symmetry.space_group_name_H-M   'P 1'
#
loop_
_entity.id
_entity.type
_entity.pdbx_description
1 polymer ?
#
loop_
_entity_poly.entity_id
_entity_poly.type
_entity_poly.pdbx_seq_one_letter_code
_entity_poly.pdbx_strand_id
1 'polypeptide(L)'
;MIALAARPSTCVTADNVTTHTLLNCLVREVSGPEGQLTYDGSHLLIRLPRLDVALRACVRRPSLIGAHRFVGAGQERDLDGWVDITWLRLATLVAQELELRTGQTNTEFVDQVAESHAVMTATLAARPASGNALDYLDSEQALVFGHRFHPTPKARSGPVERWLPYAPEAAARVRLRHLAVPRALIREEGVDVGALAVLDGLGGSADQAVLPVHPWQFSLLRSHPVLEAALRSGRITDLGERGVETVPTASVRTLWHPELRAFLKFSLNVRITNCVRKNTAYELRGAVALTRLLAPVAADLRTRFPGTALLAEPAYRTLDVDDDIDLAEGFGVIVREGLPLEPGVTPLLAGAIADEHPTSPAQVSALIDRAGGDALGWWRAYLALVVPPVLH
;
A
#
# COMPACT_ATOMS: atom_id res chain seq x y z
N MET A 1 -22.46 31.64 -7.09
CA MET A 1 -22.20 31.50 -5.64
C MET A 1 -22.86 30.20 -5.20
N ILE A 2 -22.16 29.08 -5.32
CA ILE A 2 -22.71 27.76 -4.96
C ILE A 2 -22.67 27.69 -3.43
N ALA A 3 -23.85 27.69 -2.81
CA ALA A 3 -23.97 27.49 -1.38
C ALA A 3 -23.38 26.13 -1.02
N LEU A 4 -22.34 26.13 -0.17
CA LEU A 4 -21.82 24.93 0.47
C LEU A 4 -22.92 24.39 1.38
N ALA A 5 -23.66 23.40 0.88
CA ALA A 5 -24.61 22.64 1.69
C ALA A 5 -23.89 22.09 2.93
N ALA A 6 -24.53 22.23 4.08
CA ALA A 6 -24.05 21.72 5.37
C ALA A 6 -23.60 20.26 5.22
N ARG A 7 -22.39 19.94 5.75
CA ARG A 7 -21.78 18.61 5.66
C ARG A 7 -22.70 17.57 6.31
N PRO A 8 -23.39 16.70 5.55
CA PRO A 8 -23.96 15.51 6.18
C PRO A 8 -22.76 14.64 6.56
N SER A 9 -22.64 14.32 7.84
CA SER A 9 -21.72 13.29 8.34
C SER A 9 -22.21 11.93 7.86
N THR A 10 -22.01 11.64 6.56
CA THR A 10 -22.28 10.34 6.00
C THR A 10 -21.18 9.39 6.46
N CYS A 11 -21.55 8.39 7.26
CA CYS A 11 -20.67 7.26 7.56
C CYS A 11 -20.10 6.71 6.24
N VAL A 12 -18.77 6.69 6.11
CA VAL A 12 -18.10 6.19 4.91
C VAL A 12 -18.22 4.67 4.92
N THR A 13 -18.94 4.11 3.94
CA THR A 13 -19.13 2.65 3.80
C THR A 13 -18.23 2.09 2.71
N ALA A 14 -17.88 0.81 2.79
CA ALA A 14 -17.14 0.12 1.74
C ALA A 14 -17.88 0.20 0.39
N ASP A 15 -19.22 0.11 0.38
CA ASP A 15 -20.05 0.23 -0.83
C ASP A 15 -19.83 1.57 -1.55
N ASN A 16 -19.92 2.68 -0.82
CA ASN A 16 -19.76 4.01 -1.39
C ASN A 16 -18.32 4.22 -1.89
N VAL A 17 -17.33 3.79 -1.11
CA VAL A 17 -15.92 3.92 -1.49
C VAL A 17 -15.58 3.11 -2.73
N THR A 18 -16.02 1.84 -2.81
CA THR A 18 -15.82 1.00 -4.00
C THR A 18 -16.46 1.66 -5.22
N THR A 19 -17.71 2.12 -5.08
CA THR A 19 -18.44 2.81 -6.15
C THR A 19 -17.68 4.06 -6.63
N HIS A 20 -17.31 4.96 -5.70
CA HIS A 20 -16.61 6.20 -6.03
C HIS A 20 -15.22 5.96 -6.64
N THR A 21 -14.54 4.90 -6.20
CA THR A 21 -13.24 4.50 -6.76
C THR A 21 -13.38 4.02 -8.19
N LEU A 22 -14.37 3.17 -8.50
CA LEU A 22 -14.66 2.74 -9.87
C LEU A 22 -15.04 3.93 -10.77
N LEU A 23 -15.91 4.82 -10.29
CA LEU A 23 -16.27 6.04 -11.02
C LEU A 23 -15.06 6.94 -11.29
N ASN A 24 -14.16 7.11 -10.32
CA ASN A 24 -12.92 7.86 -10.50
C ASN A 24 -12.02 7.25 -11.59
N CYS A 25 -11.91 5.92 -11.64
CA CYS A 25 -11.15 5.22 -12.68
C CYS A 25 -11.80 5.44 -14.06
N LEU A 26 -13.12 5.23 -14.18
CA LEU A 26 -13.87 5.49 -15.41
C LEU A 26 -13.70 6.93 -15.90
N VAL A 27 -13.93 7.91 -15.03
CA VAL A 27 -13.78 9.33 -15.36
C VAL A 27 -12.37 9.63 -15.87
N ARG A 28 -11.34 9.11 -15.19
CA ARG A 28 -9.96 9.46 -15.51
C ARG A 28 -9.43 8.77 -16.76
N GLU A 29 -9.81 7.51 -16.99
CA GLU A 29 -9.13 6.63 -17.96
C GLU A 29 -9.99 6.23 -19.15
N VAL A 30 -11.33 6.33 -19.04
CA VAL A 30 -12.26 5.87 -20.08
C VAL A 30 -13.20 7.00 -20.50
N SER A 31 -14.21 7.29 -19.69
CA SER A 31 -15.30 8.21 -20.04
C SER A 31 -14.83 9.65 -20.21
N GLY A 32 -13.86 10.12 -19.41
CA GLY A 32 -13.30 11.48 -19.57
C GLY A 32 -12.55 11.66 -20.88
N PRO A 33 -11.52 10.85 -21.17
CA PRO A 33 -10.81 10.89 -22.44
C PRO A 33 -11.71 10.68 -23.67
N GLU A 34 -12.79 9.92 -23.55
CA GLU A 34 -13.76 9.68 -24.64
C GLU A 34 -14.86 10.76 -24.75
N GLY A 35 -14.82 11.84 -23.95
CA GLY A 35 -15.80 12.92 -23.99
C GLY A 35 -17.21 12.51 -23.55
N GLN A 36 -17.32 11.48 -22.70
CA GLN A 36 -18.57 10.88 -22.23
C GLN A 36 -19.04 11.42 -20.87
N LEU A 37 -18.59 12.63 -20.51
CA LEU A 37 -18.89 13.28 -19.25
C LEU A 37 -19.71 14.55 -19.47
N THR A 38 -20.74 14.76 -18.67
CA THR A 38 -21.53 16.01 -18.68
C THR A 38 -21.98 16.34 -17.26
N TYR A 39 -22.10 17.63 -16.95
CA TYR A 39 -22.67 18.07 -15.67
C TYR A 39 -24.16 18.36 -15.80
N ASP A 40 -24.94 17.88 -14.84
CA ASP A 40 -26.34 18.22 -14.64
C ASP A 40 -26.54 18.68 -13.19
N GLY A 41 -26.58 19.98 -12.98
CA GLY A 41 -26.59 20.58 -11.64
C GLY A 41 -25.38 20.13 -10.81
N SER A 42 -25.65 19.45 -9.68
CA SER A 42 -24.61 18.89 -8.80
C SER A 42 -24.17 17.48 -9.19
N HIS A 43 -24.70 16.90 -10.27
CA HIS A 43 -24.37 15.54 -10.69
C HIS A 43 -23.39 15.54 -11.87
N LEU A 44 -22.45 14.61 -11.84
CA LEU A 44 -21.68 14.22 -13.02
C LEU A 44 -22.40 13.05 -13.67
N LEU A 45 -22.84 13.25 -14.91
CA LEU A 45 -23.35 12.21 -15.79
C LEU A 45 -22.17 11.55 -16.52
N ILE A 46 -22.17 10.22 -16.55
CA ILE A 46 -21.10 9.39 -17.11
C ILE A 46 -21.77 8.39 -18.05
N ARG A 47 -21.45 8.45 -19.34
CA ARG A 47 -21.96 7.47 -20.32
C ARG A 47 -20.98 6.31 -20.48
N LEU A 48 -21.51 5.10 -20.52
CA LEU A 48 -20.84 3.89 -21.00
C LEU A 48 -21.36 3.63 -22.42
N PRO A 49 -20.70 4.19 -23.46
CA PRO A 49 -21.28 4.29 -24.79
C PRO A 49 -21.48 2.95 -25.50
N ARG A 50 -20.75 1.89 -25.13
CA ARG A 50 -20.82 0.59 -25.82
C ARG A 50 -21.95 -0.27 -25.27
N LEU A 51 -22.29 -0.07 -23.99
CA LEU A 51 -23.45 -0.68 -23.34
C LEU A 51 -24.74 0.14 -23.43
N ASP A 52 -24.65 1.38 -23.93
CA ASP A 52 -25.75 2.36 -23.89
C ASP A 52 -26.31 2.57 -22.47
N VAL A 53 -25.42 2.63 -21.47
CA VAL A 53 -25.77 2.87 -20.08
C VAL A 53 -25.39 4.29 -19.67
N ALA A 54 -26.30 4.97 -18.98
CA ALA A 54 -26.05 6.25 -18.34
C ALA A 54 -25.96 6.09 -16.83
N LEU A 55 -24.87 6.59 -16.26
CA LEU A 55 -24.62 6.64 -14.83
C LEU A 55 -24.61 8.09 -14.37
N ARG A 56 -24.89 8.32 -13.08
CA ARG A 56 -24.61 9.61 -12.43
C ARG A 56 -24.15 9.45 -11.00
N ALA A 57 -23.42 10.45 -10.52
CA ALA A 57 -23.08 10.58 -9.11
C ALA A 57 -23.08 12.04 -8.69
N CYS A 58 -23.52 12.32 -7.46
CA CYS A 58 -23.47 13.66 -6.91
C CYS A 58 -22.01 14.05 -6.61
N VAL A 59 -21.59 15.22 -7.10
CA VAL A 59 -20.24 15.74 -6.95
C VAL A 59 -20.22 16.75 -5.80
N ARG A 60 -19.59 16.35 -4.70
CA ARG A 60 -19.27 17.24 -3.58
C ARG A 60 -18.19 18.27 -3.95
N ARG A 61 -17.19 17.85 -4.75
CA ARG A 61 -16.12 18.74 -5.22
C ARG A 61 -15.74 18.42 -6.67
N PRO A 62 -15.97 19.33 -7.62
CA PRO A 62 -15.49 19.18 -8.98
C PRO A 62 -13.97 19.30 -9.03
N SER A 63 -13.36 18.70 -10.05
CA SER A 63 -11.91 18.68 -10.24
C SER A 63 -11.58 18.73 -11.72
N LEU A 64 -10.64 19.60 -12.09
CA LEU A 64 -10.19 19.76 -13.48
C LEU A 64 -9.31 18.60 -13.95
N ILE A 65 -8.75 17.83 -13.02
CA ILE A 65 -7.86 16.69 -13.30
C ILE A 65 -8.59 15.34 -13.18
N GLY A 66 -9.93 15.34 -13.27
CA GLY A 66 -10.76 14.13 -13.11
C GLY A 66 -10.80 13.58 -11.67
N ALA A 67 -10.19 14.28 -10.71
CA ALA A 67 -10.10 13.86 -9.31
C ALA A 67 -11.33 14.29 -8.48
N HIS A 68 -12.54 14.07 -8.98
CA HIS A 68 -13.79 14.49 -8.32
C HIS A 68 -13.93 13.88 -6.92
N ARG A 69 -14.68 14.55 -6.05
CA ARG A 69 -15.14 13.97 -4.77
C ARG A 69 -16.64 13.76 -4.89
N PHE A 70 -17.07 12.50 -4.81
CA PHE A 70 -18.47 12.15 -4.86
C PHE A 70 -19.08 12.12 -3.46
N VAL A 71 -20.40 12.09 -3.38
CA VAL A 71 -21.16 11.94 -2.14
C VAL A 71 -22.43 11.13 -2.41
N GLY A 72 -22.81 10.26 -1.46
CA GLY A 72 -23.96 9.38 -1.62
C GLY A 72 -23.73 8.24 -2.62
N ALA A 73 -24.81 7.57 -2.99
CA ALA A 73 -24.78 6.46 -3.95
C ALA A 73 -24.51 6.96 -5.38
N GLY A 74 -23.90 6.09 -6.19
CA GLY A 74 -23.98 6.21 -7.64
C GLY A 74 -25.37 5.77 -8.12
N GLN A 75 -25.77 6.20 -9.31
CA GLN A 75 -27.08 5.86 -9.87
C GLN A 75 -26.96 5.43 -11.34
N GLU A 76 -27.79 4.47 -11.74
CA GLU A 76 -27.99 4.01 -13.12
C GLU A 76 -29.32 4.57 -13.63
N ARG A 77 -29.38 4.92 -14.93
CA ARG A 77 -30.61 5.33 -15.59
C ARG A 77 -31.39 4.10 -16.05
N ASP A 78 -32.61 3.93 -15.57
CA ASP A 78 -33.55 2.94 -16.07
C ASP A 78 -34.71 3.62 -16.83
N LEU A 79 -35.76 2.85 -17.16
CA LEU A 79 -36.94 3.34 -17.86
C LEU A 79 -37.76 4.34 -17.03
N ASP A 80 -37.77 4.19 -15.71
CA ASP A 80 -38.64 4.94 -14.79
C ASP A 80 -37.92 6.15 -14.17
N GLY A 81 -36.59 6.20 -14.21
CA GLY A 81 -35.86 7.19 -13.44
C GLY A 81 -34.37 6.92 -13.30
N TRP A 82 -33.81 7.50 -12.24
CA TRP A 82 -32.47 7.22 -11.77
C TRP A 82 -32.59 6.39 -10.51
N VAL A 83 -31.94 5.23 -10.48
CA VAL A 83 -31.97 4.29 -9.37
C VAL A 83 -30.58 4.07 -8.82
N ASP A 84 -30.46 3.86 -7.50
CA ASP A 84 -29.19 3.61 -6.87
C ASP A 84 -28.55 2.33 -7.41
N ILE A 85 -27.28 2.44 -7.83
CA ILE A 85 -26.52 1.32 -8.36
C ILE A 85 -25.69 0.68 -7.24
N THR A 86 -25.67 -0.65 -7.18
CA THR A 86 -24.76 -1.35 -6.28
C THR A 86 -23.33 -1.34 -6.83
N TRP A 87 -22.33 -1.41 -5.95
CA TRP A 87 -20.93 -1.48 -6.37
C TRP A 87 -20.66 -2.68 -7.29
N LEU A 88 -21.35 -3.82 -7.06
CA LEU A 88 -21.20 -5.03 -7.85
C LEU A 88 -21.79 -4.85 -9.25
N ARG A 89 -22.98 -4.26 -9.35
CA ARG A 89 -23.59 -3.92 -10.64
C ARG A 89 -22.70 -2.95 -11.43
N LEU A 90 -22.15 -1.93 -10.77
CA LEU A 90 -21.21 -1.00 -11.41
C LEU A 90 -19.95 -1.71 -11.89
N ALA A 91 -19.35 -2.59 -11.08
CA ALA A 91 -18.16 -3.36 -11.46
C ALA A 91 -18.42 -4.24 -12.69
N THR A 92 -19.57 -4.90 -12.77
CA THR A 92 -19.97 -5.70 -13.93
C THR A 92 -20.12 -4.85 -15.19
N LEU A 93 -20.78 -3.69 -15.08
CA LEU A 93 -20.91 -2.75 -16.20
C LEU A 93 -19.56 -2.23 -16.69
N VAL A 94 -18.66 -1.89 -15.76
CA VAL A 94 -17.29 -1.45 -16.08
C VAL A 94 -16.55 -2.56 -16.83
N ALA A 95 -16.63 -3.82 -16.35
CA ALA A 95 -15.97 -4.95 -16.99
C ALA A 95 -16.46 -5.17 -18.42
N GLN A 96 -17.79 -5.14 -18.62
CA GLN A 96 -18.42 -5.31 -19.93
C GLN A 96 -18.08 -4.15 -20.89
N GLU A 97 -18.11 -2.90 -20.42
CA GLU A 97 -17.73 -1.74 -21.23
C GLU A 97 -16.25 -1.81 -21.65
N LEU A 98 -15.36 -2.23 -20.74
CA LEU A 98 -13.94 -2.42 -21.03
C LEU A 98 -13.68 -3.57 -22.00
N GLU A 99 -14.41 -4.68 -21.90
CA GLU A 99 -14.33 -5.79 -22.84
C GLU A 99 -14.74 -5.34 -24.25
N LEU A 100 -15.88 -4.65 -24.38
CA LEU A 100 -16.33 -4.09 -25.67
C LEU A 100 -15.36 -3.04 -26.21
N ARG A 101 -14.69 -2.29 -25.33
CA ARG A 101 -13.70 -1.26 -25.70
C ARG A 101 -12.39 -1.83 -26.20
N THR A 102 -11.90 -2.87 -25.53
CA THR A 102 -10.52 -3.38 -25.72
C THR A 102 -10.49 -4.66 -26.56
N GLY A 103 -11.62 -5.35 -26.71
CA GLY A 103 -11.68 -6.69 -27.27
C GLY A 103 -11.06 -7.76 -26.36
N GLN A 104 -10.74 -7.42 -25.10
CA GLN A 104 -10.11 -8.32 -24.14
C GLN A 104 -10.99 -8.52 -22.92
N THR A 105 -11.30 -9.77 -22.62
CA THR A 105 -12.01 -10.16 -21.40
C THR A 105 -11.03 -10.22 -20.23
N ASN A 106 -11.37 -9.58 -19.11
CA ASN A 106 -10.70 -9.77 -17.83
C ASN A 106 -11.65 -10.45 -16.84
N THR A 107 -11.59 -11.79 -16.79
CA THR A 107 -12.47 -12.60 -15.96
C THR A 107 -12.24 -12.42 -14.46
N GLU A 108 -11.06 -11.94 -14.05
CA GLU A 108 -10.72 -11.75 -12.63
C GLU A 108 -11.22 -10.40 -12.07
N PHE A 109 -11.60 -9.44 -12.93
CA PHE A 109 -11.81 -8.06 -12.50
C PHE A 109 -12.89 -7.91 -11.44
N VAL A 110 -14.08 -8.46 -11.68
CA VAL A 110 -15.22 -8.33 -10.75
C VAL A 110 -14.92 -9.01 -9.42
N ASP A 111 -14.27 -10.18 -9.45
CA ASP A 111 -13.85 -10.90 -8.26
C ASP A 111 -12.82 -10.10 -7.45
N GLN A 112 -11.85 -9.47 -8.09
CA GLN A 112 -10.89 -8.60 -7.39
C GLN A 112 -11.54 -7.35 -6.80
N VAL A 113 -12.58 -6.80 -7.44
CA VAL A 113 -13.37 -5.71 -6.85
C VAL A 113 -14.09 -6.20 -5.60
N ALA A 114 -14.69 -7.39 -5.66
CA ALA A 114 -15.33 -8.02 -4.51
C ALA A 114 -14.34 -8.33 -3.37
N GLU A 115 -13.14 -8.85 -3.68
CA GLU A 115 -12.06 -9.06 -2.71
C GLU A 115 -11.66 -7.74 -2.05
N SER A 116 -11.46 -6.68 -2.84
CA SER A 116 -11.12 -5.36 -2.30
C SER A 116 -12.21 -4.79 -1.39
N HIS A 117 -13.48 -4.97 -1.77
CA HIS A 117 -14.63 -4.56 -0.96
C HIS A 117 -14.69 -5.36 0.36
N ALA A 118 -14.50 -6.67 0.30
CA ALA A 118 -14.49 -7.54 1.48
C ALA A 118 -13.35 -7.16 2.44
N VAL A 119 -12.15 -6.85 1.92
CA VAL A 119 -11.02 -6.38 2.72
C VAL A 119 -11.35 -5.06 3.43
N MET A 120 -11.94 -4.09 2.71
CA MET A 120 -12.36 -2.83 3.32
C MET A 120 -13.42 -3.04 4.41
N THR A 121 -14.40 -3.90 4.16
CA THR A 121 -15.48 -4.23 5.11
C THR A 121 -14.93 -4.87 6.39
N ALA A 122 -14.11 -5.91 6.26
CA ALA A 122 -13.53 -6.61 7.40
C ALA A 122 -12.55 -5.71 8.19
N THR A 123 -11.78 -4.86 7.48
CA THR A 123 -10.88 -3.91 8.11
C THR A 123 -11.63 -2.85 8.90
N LEU A 124 -12.70 -2.27 8.34
CA LEU A 124 -13.54 -1.30 9.04
C LEU A 124 -14.14 -1.88 10.32
N ALA A 125 -14.49 -3.17 10.31
CA ALA A 125 -15.00 -3.88 11.49
C ALA A 125 -13.92 -4.18 12.55
N ALA A 126 -12.69 -4.48 12.12
CA ALA A 126 -11.60 -4.89 13.00
C ALA A 126 -10.74 -3.73 13.53
N ARG A 127 -10.73 -2.58 12.85
CA ARG A 127 -9.83 -1.46 13.16
C ARG A 127 -10.12 -0.86 14.54
N PRO A 128 -9.10 -0.61 15.38
CA PRO A 128 -9.28 0.09 16.64
C PRO A 128 -9.64 1.57 16.43
N ALA A 129 -10.29 2.17 17.43
CA ALA A 129 -10.51 3.61 17.44
C ALA A 129 -9.16 4.35 17.34
N SER A 130 -9.04 5.27 16.38
CA SER A 130 -7.82 6.05 16.19
C SER A 130 -7.76 7.18 17.23
N GLY A 131 -6.61 7.31 17.89
CA GLY A 131 -6.35 8.44 18.80
C GLY A 131 -6.08 9.75 18.04
N ASN A 132 -5.87 10.83 18.80
CA ASN A 132 -5.55 12.15 18.26
C ASN A 132 -4.03 12.41 18.14
N ALA A 133 -3.17 11.50 18.59
CA ALA A 133 -1.73 11.66 18.46
C ALA A 133 -1.29 11.52 16.98
N LEU A 134 -0.27 12.28 16.58
CA LEU A 134 0.39 12.07 15.29
C LEU A 134 1.52 11.07 15.51
N ASP A 135 1.48 9.98 14.75
CA ASP A 135 2.52 8.95 14.74
C ASP A 135 2.73 8.45 13.31
N TYR A 136 3.98 8.13 12.99
CA TYR A 136 4.36 7.66 11.66
C TYR A 136 3.70 6.33 11.30
N LEU A 137 3.75 5.36 12.20
CA LEU A 137 3.19 4.04 11.96
C LEU A 137 1.66 4.11 11.91
N ASP A 138 1.03 4.94 12.73
CA ASP A 138 -0.41 5.19 12.63
C ASP A 138 -0.79 5.80 11.27
N SER A 139 0.07 6.66 10.70
CA SER A 139 -0.13 7.20 9.35
C SER A 139 0.02 6.14 8.26
N GLU A 140 1.00 5.24 8.39
CA GLU A 140 1.17 4.09 7.49
C GLU A 140 -0.04 3.14 7.58
N GLN A 141 -0.67 3.05 8.75
CA GLN A 141 -1.84 2.22 9.03
C GLN A 141 -3.17 2.94 8.72
N ALA A 142 -3.15 4.22 8.31
CA ALA A 142 -4.37 5.02 8.11
C ALA A 142 -5.10 4.76 6.80
N LEU A 143 -4.43 4.19 5.80
CA LEU A 143 -4.94 4.04 4.45
C LEU A 143 -5.96 2.89 4.32
N VAL A 144 -7.12 3.00 4.98
CA VAL A 144 -8.16 1.94 5.01
C VAL A 144 -8.70 1.62 3.61
N PHE A 145 -8.89 2.66 2.79
CA PHE A 145 -9.55 2.55 1.48
C PHE A 145 -8.56 2.42 0.31
N GLY A 146 -7.28 2.73 0.55
CA GLY A 146 -6.23 2.61 -0.45
C GLY A 146 -6.33 3.66 -1.56
N HIS A 147 -5.87 3.30 -2.75
CA HIS A 147 -5.73 4.26 -3.85
C HIS A 147 -7.07 4.54 -4.56
N ARG A 148 -7.57 5.77 -4.47
CA ARG A 148 -8.84 6.23 -5.08
C ARG A 148 -8.91 6.19 -6.62
N PHE A 149 -7.81 5.89 -7.30
CA PHE A 149 -7.75 5.64 -8.76
C PHE A 149 -7.13 4.27 -9.05
N HIS A 150 -7.50 3.27 -8.28
CA HIS A 150 -7.21 1.88 -8.59
C HIS A 150 -8.50 1.11 -8.34
N PRO A 151 -9.02 0.31 -9.28
CA PRO A 151 -10.34 -0.31 -9.13
C PRO A 151 -10.41 -1.31 -7.96
N THR A 152 -9.26 -1.89 -7.61
CA THR A 152 -9.14 -2.97 -6.61
C THR A 152 -8.05 -2.65 -5.56
N PRO A 153 -8.11 -1.48 -4.90
CA PRO A 153 -6.97 -0.90 -4.16
C PRO A 153 -6.55 -1.72 -2.94
N LYS A 154 -7.44 -2.59 -2.45
CA LYS A 154 -7.27 -3.44 -1.27
C LYS A 154 -7.44 -4.93 -1.57
N ALA A 155 -7.55 -5.34 -2.84
CA ALA A 155 -7.73 -6.74 -3.17
C ALA A 155 -6.62 -7.60 -2.57
N ARG A 156 -7.03 -8.66 -1.88
CA ARG A 156 -6.18 -9.69 -1.27
C ARG A 156 -6.93 -11.01 -1.43
N SER A 157 -6.32 -11.96 -2.12
CA SER A 157 -6.98 -13.24 -2.38
C SER A 157 -6.99 -14.16 -1.16
N GLY A 158 -8.10 -14.89 -1.01
CA GLY A 158 -8.31 -15.85 0.07
C GLY A 158 -9.09 -15.30 1.28
N PRO A 159 -9.35 -16.16 2.27
CA PRO A 159 -10.21 -15.82 3.41
C PRO A 159 -9.58 -14.79 4.35
N VAL A 160 -10.42 -14.07 5.09
CA VAL A 160 -10.01 -12.92 5.94
C VAL A 160 -8.93 -13.29 6.94
N GLU A 161 -9.05 -14.47 7.55
CA GLU A 161 -8.13 -14.99 8.56
C GLU A 161 -6.70 -15.16 8.03
N ARG A 162 -6.53 -15.29 6.71
CA ARG A 162 -5.23 -15.47 6.07
C ARG A 162 -4.42 -14.17 6.01
N TRP A 163 -5.09 -13.02 5.91
CA TRP A 163 -4.42 -11.74 5.65
C TRP A 163 -4.66 -10.68 6.72
N LEU A 164 -5.78 -10.75 7.47
CA LEU A 164 -6.11 -9.76 8.50
C LEU A 164 -5.05 -9.64 9.60
N PRO A 165 -4.40 -10.73 10.07
CA PRO A 165 -3.30 -10.64 11.04
C PRO A 165 -2.08 -9.84 10.55
N TYR A 166 -2.00 -9.56 9.24
CA TYR A 166 -0.90 -8.83 8.61
C TYR A 166 -1.35 -7.48 8.02
N ALA A 167 -2.62 -7.11 8.19
CA ALA A 167 -3.21 -5.92 7.61
C ALA A 167 -2.81 -4.65 8.37
N PRO A 168 -2.04 -3.71 7.77
CA PRO A 168 -1.69 -2.46 8.43
C PRO A 168 -2.94 -1.68 8.82
N GLU A 169 -4.00 -1.74 8.02
CA GLU A 169 -5.23 -0.97 8.24
C GLU A 169 -6.03 -1.43 9.48
N ALA A 170 -5.79 -2.66 9.93
CA ALA A 170 -6.31 -3.24 11.18
C ALA A 170 -5.37 -3.02 12.37
N ALA A 171 -4.37 -2.14 12.23
CA ALA A 171 -3.31 -1.90 13.20
C ALA A 171 -2.55 -3.17 13.61
N ALA A 172 -2.35 -4.09 12.66
CA ALA A 172 -1.67 -5.36 12.91
C ALA A 172 -0.30 -5.17 13.57
N ARG A 173 0.08 -6.17 14.38
CA ARG A 173 1.39 -6.32 15.01
C ARG A 173 1.84 -7.75 14.73
N VAL A 174 3.03 -7.91 14.17
CA VAL A 174 3.48 -9.17 13.57
C VAL A 174 4.77 -9.60 14.23
N ARG A 175 4.78 -10.80 14.83
CA ARG A 175 6.02 -11.46 15.23
C ARG A 175 6.59 -12.19 14.03
N LEU A 176 7.84 -11.91 13.70
CA LEU A 176 8.49 -12.54 12.56
C LEU A 176 8.77 -14.01 12.86
N ARG A 177 8.66 -14.85 11.82
CA ARG A 177 9.14 -16.23 11.88
C ARG A 177 10.64 -16.23 11.62
N HIS A 178 11.38 -17.05 12.32
CA HIS A 178 12.83 -17.12 12.16
C HIS A 178 13.27 -18.51 11.73
N LEU A 179 14.18 -18.58 10.76
CA LEU A 179 14.84 -19.82 10.36
C LEU A 179 16.30 -19.76 10.80
N ALA A 180 16.79 -20.80 11.48
CA ALA A 180 18.22 -21.02 11.63
C ALA A 180 18.74 -21.73 10.38
N VAL A 181 19.66 -21.08 9.68
CA VAL A 181 20.16 -21.52 8.38
C VAL A 181 21.70 -21.54 8.44
N PRO A 182 22.37 -22.64 8.05
CA PRO A 182 23.80 -22.65 7.84
C PRO A 182 24.23 -21.50 6.92
N ARG A 183 25.30 -20.77 7.23
CA ARG A 183 25.73 -19.64 6.40
C ARG A 183 26.01 -20.02 4.94
N ALA A 184 26.39 -21.27 4.68
CA ALA A 184 26.57 -21.80 3.33
C ALA A 184 25.28 -21.86 2.49
N LEU A 185 24.10 -21.80 3.13
CA LEU A 185 22.78 -21.75 2.49
C LEU A 185 22.16 -20.34 2.56
N ILE A 186 22.96 -19.33 2.90
CA ILE A 186 22.53 -17.93 2.92
C ILE A 186 23.23 -17.20 1.79
N ARG A 187 22.43 -16.41 1.07
CA ARG A 187 22.92 -15.41 0.16
C ARG A 187 22.61 -14.03 0.72
N GLU A 188 23.65 -13.23 0.91
CA GLU A 188 23.53 -11.87 1.44
C GLU A 188 24.53 -10.93 0.77
N GLU A 189 24.19 -9.64 0.78
CA GLU A 189 25.09 -8.57 0.38
C GLU A 189 24.78 -7.35 1.24
N GLY A 190 25.82 -6.61 1.63
CA GLY A 190 25.70 -5.31 2.27
C GLY A 190 26.69 -4.32 1.68
N VAL A 191 26.40 -3.03 1.79
CA VAL A 191 27.35 -1.99 1.39
C VAL A 191 28.65 -2.05 2.21
N ASP A 192 28.55 -2.49 3.47
CA ASP A 192 29.65 -2.80 4.37
C ASP A 192 29.21 -3.86 5.42
N VAL A 193 30.11 -4.18 6.36
CA VAL A 193 29.85 -5.13 7.45
C VAL A 193 28.77 -4.62 8.42
N GLY A 194 28.70 -3.30 8.64
CA GLY A 194 27.71 -2.69 9.53
C GLY A 194 26.27 -2.82 9.01
N ALA A 195 26.09 -2.76 7.69
CA ALA A 195 24.79 -2.95 7.06
C ALA A 195 24.23 -4.37 7.29
N LEU A 196 25.09 -5.41 7.23
CA LEU A 196 24.71 -6.80 7.54
C LEU A 196 24.54 -7.04 9.04
N ALA A 197 25.27 -6.30 9.88
CA ALA A 197 25.17 -6.40 11.34
C ALA A 197 23.74 -6.15 11.86
N VAL A 198 22.93 -5.38 11.14
CA VAL A 198 21.49 -5.19 11.45
C VAL A 198 20.75 -6.53 11.48
N LEU A 199 20.99 -7.41 10.50
CA LEU A 199 20.36 -8.73 10.45
C LEU A 199 21.07 -9.73 11.36
N ASP A 200 22.37 -9.60 11.58
CA ASP A 200 23.09 -10.42 12.57
C ASP A 200 22.63 -10.12 14.01
N GLY A 201 22.09 -8.92 14.27
CA GLY A 201 21.47 -8.55 15.55
C GLY A 201 20.25 -9.42 15.93
N LEU A 202 19.69 -10.17 14.98
CA LEU A 202 18.62 -11.16 15.25
C LEU A 202 19.16 -12.47 15.86
N GLY A 203 20.48 -12.63 15.91
CA GLY A 203 21.19 -13.77 16.47
C GLY A 203 21.81 -14.69 15.42
N GLY A 204 22.36 -15.81 15.89
CA GLY A 204 23.13 -16.76 15.09
C GLY A 204 24.49 -17.05 15.69
N SER A 205 25.36 -17.66 14.89
CA SER A 205 26.75 -17.99 15.20
C SER A 205 27.63 -17.74 13.97
N ALA A 206 28.91 -18.12 14.06
CA ALA A 206 29.82 -18.05 12.91
C ALA A 206 29.36 -18.97 11.76
N ASP A 207 28.73 -20.11 12.07
CA ASP A 207 28.34 -21.11 11.08
C ASP A 207 26.85 -21.08 10.73
N GLN A 208 26.02 -20.42 11.54
CA GLN A 208 24.59 -20.30 11.32
C GLN A 208 24.13 -18.84 11.37
N ALA A 209 23.32 -18.42 10.40
CA ALA A 209 22.61 -17.15 10.46
C ALA A 209 21.14 -17.38 10.84
N VAL A 210 20.55 -16.34 11.44
CA VAL A 210 19.09 -16.25 11.58
C VAL A 210 18.54 -15.48 10.37
N LEU A 211 17.61 -16.11 9.66
CA LEU A 211 16.85 -15.49 8.57
C LEU A 211 15.45 -15.12 9.09
N PRO A 212 15.11 -13.82 9.23
CA PRO A 212 13.75 -13.41 9.49
C PRO A 212 12.88 -13.61 8.26
N VAL A 213 11.65 -14.06 8.47
CA VAL A 213 10.69 -14.39 7.42
C VAL A 213 9.32 -13.83 7.79
N HIS A 214 8.66 -13.23 6.80
CA HIS A 214 7.26 -12.83 6.95
C HIS A 214 6.39 -14.09 7.15
N PRO A 215 5.62 -14.22 8.25
CA PRO A 215 4.89 -15.46 8.54
C PRO A 215 3.89 -15.86 7.45
N TRP A 216 3.19 -14.88 6.86
CA TRP A 216 2.33 -15.14 5.69
C TRP A 216 3.11 -15.76 4.54
N GLN A 217 4.26 -15.20 4.16
CA GLN A 217 5.10 -15.72 3.08
C GLN A 217 5.59 -17.15 3.37
N PHE A 218 5.98 -17.43 4.61
CA PHE A 218 6.32 -18.80 5.02
C PHE A 218 5.17 -19.77 4.78
N SER A 219 3.93 -19.38 5.12
CA SER A 219 2.76 -20.24 4.87
C SER A 219 2.47 -20.44 3.38
N LEU A 220 2.74 -19.44 2.53
CA LEU A 220 2.61 -19.56 1.07
C LEU A 220 3.60 -20.57 0.48
N LEU A 221 4.81 -20.64 1.04
CA LEU A 221 5.88 -21.52 0.55
C LEU A 221 6.05 -22.80 1.35
N ARG A 222 5.23 -23.05 2.38
CA ARG A 222 5.42 -24.19 3.30
C ARG A 222 5.41 -25.54 2.58
N SER A 223 4.61 -25.68 1.53
CA SER A 223 4.52 -26.90 0.72
C SER A 223 5.51 -26.92 -0.46
N HIS A 224 6.47 -26.00 -0.49
CA HIS A 224 7.50 -25.97 -1.52
C HIS A 224 8.46 -27.17 -1.34
N PRO A 225 8.64 -28.06 -2.33
CA PRO A 225 9.34 -29.35 -2.14
C PRO A 225 10.76 -29.21 -1.59
N VAL A 226 11.52 -28.22 -2.08
CA VAL A 226 12.90 -27.97 -1.63
C VAL A 226 12.94 -27.50 -0.17
N LEU A 227 12.01 -26.62 0.23
CA LEU A 227 11.92 -26.13 1.60
C LEU A 227 11.53 -27.27 2.55
N GLU A 228 10.52 -28.05 2.18
CA GLU A 228 10.06 -29.20 2.96
C GLU A 228 11.18 -30.23 3.16
N ALA A 229 11.93 -30.54 2.10
CA ALA A 229 13.08 -31.43 2.18
C ALA A 229 14.19 -30.88 3.07
N ALA A 230 14.50 -29.59 2.98
CA ALA A 230 15.51 -28.93 3.81
C ALA A 230 15.13 -28.91 5.30
N LEU A 231 13.85 -28.66 5.62
CA LEU A 231 13.32 -28.72 6.98
C LEU A 231 13.33 -30.15 7.54
N ARG A 232 12.85 -31.13 6.76
CA ARG A 232 12.78 -32.55 7.17
C ARG A 232 14.16 -33.17 7.41
N SER A 233 15.17 -32.76 6.64
CA SER A 233 16.55 -33.21 6.79
C SER A 233 17.33 -32.47 7.88
N GLY A 234 16.76 -31.42 8.48
CA GLY A 234 17.45 -30.59 9.47
C GLY A 234 18.51 -29.65 8.89
N ARG A 235 18.62 -29.52 7.56
CA ARG A 235 19.50 -28.53 6.90
C ARG A 235 19.09 -27.11 7.27
N ILE A 236 17.80 -26.88 7.50
CA ILE A 236 17.23 -25.63 8.01
C ILE A 236 16.37 -25.99 9.22
N THR A 237 16.45 -25.17 10.26
CA THR A 237 15.59 -25.32 11.45
C THR A 237 14.61 -24.16 11.53
N ASP A 238 13.32 -24.47 11.58
CA ASP A 238 12.27 -23.50 11.85
C ASP A 238 12.20 -23.19 13.35
N LEU A 239 12.54 -21.96 13.73
CA LEU A 239 12.55 -21.49 15.12
C LEU A 239 11.19 -20.92 15.54
N GLY A 240 10.19 -20.94 14.64
CA GLY A 240 8.87 -20.38 14.89
C GLY A 240 8.82 -18.86 14.92
N GLU A 241 7.66 -18.33 15.31
CA GLU A 241 7.44 -16.90 15.52
C GLU A 241 8.02 -16.47 16.86
N ARG A 242 8.94 -15.51 16.85
CA ARG A 242 9.69 -15.09 18.06
C ARG A 242 10.22 -13.67 17.91
N GLY A 243 10.75 -13.14 19.01
CA GLY A 243 11.27 -11.77 19.09
C GLY A 243 10.15 -10.75 19.37
N VAL A 244 10.47 -9.47 19.17
CA VAL A 244 9.52 -8.37 19.34
C VAL A 244 8.48 -8.33 18.23
N GLU A 245 7.36 -7.67 18.53
CA GLU A 245 6.38 -7.34 17.52
C GLU A 245 6.92 -6.25 16.59
N THR A 246 6.80 -6.53 15.30
CA THR A 246 7.09 -5.58 14.21
C THR A 246 5.78 -5.03 13.65
N VAL A 247 5.86 -3.86 13.02
CA VAL A 247 4.66 -3.13 12.59
C VAL A 247 4.62 -3.04 11.07
N PRO A 248 3.66 -3.70 10.38
CA PRO A 248 3.51 -3.57 8.94
C PRO A 248 3.10 -2.15 8.56
N THR A 249 3.77 -1.63 7.54
CA THR A 249 3.49 -0.34 6.90
C THR A 249 2.43 -0.48 5.80
N ALA A 250 2.06 0.61 5.12
CA ALA A 250 1.05 0.60 4.06
C ALA A 250 1.35 -0.38 2.92
N SER A 251 2.61 -0.77 2.72
CA SER A 251 3.00 -1.77 1.71
C SER A 251 2.74 -3.21 2.13
N VAL A 252 2.24 -3.45 3.35
CA VAL A 252 2.04 -4.76 4.01
C VAL A 252 3.35 -5.49 4.32
N ARG A 253 4.17 -5.73 3.27
CA ARG A 253 5.41 -6.50 3.30
C ARG A 253 6.64 -5.77 3.86
N THR A 254 6.52 -4.50 4.22
CA THR A 254 7.61 -3.75 4.87
C THR A 254 7.21 -3.51 6.31
N LEU A 255 8.01 -4.01 7.25
CA LEU A 255 7.71 -3.99 8.67
C LEU A 255 8.76 -3.17 9.42
N TRP A 256 8.31 -2.26 10.29
CA TRP A 256 9.18 -1.55 11.21
C TRP A 256 9.60 -2.48 12.36
N HIS A 257 10.91 -2.64 12.56
CA HIS A 257 11.45 -3.41 13.66
C HIS A 257 11.99 -2.45 14.75
N PRO A 258 11.36 -2.39 15.94
CA PRO A 258 11.66 -1.35 16.92
C PRO A 258 13.06 -1.46 17.52
N GLU A 259 13.54 -2.68 17.80
CA GLU A 259 14.88 -2.87 18.40
C GLU A 259 16.02 -2.62 17.41
N LEU A 260 15.90 -3.12 16.18
CA LEU A 260 16.86 -2.86 15.09
C LEU A 260 16.80 -1.41 14.57
N ARG A 261 15.72 -0.68 14.89
CA ARG A 261 15.44 0.68 14.38
C ARG A 261 15.53 0.79 12.85
N ALA A 262 15.09 -0.27 12.18
CA ALA A 262 15.15 -0.40 10.72
C ALA A 262 13.83 -0.98 10.19
N PHE A 263 13.58 -0.77 8.90
CA PHE A 263 12.51 -1.43 8.19
C PHE A 263 13.03 -2.71 7.53
N LEU A 264 12.26 -3.79 7.65
CA LEU A 264 12.52 -5.05 6.98
C LEU A 264 11.48 -5.24 5.88
N LYS A 265 11.93 -5.23 4.62
CA LYS A 265 11.11 -5.34 3.41
C LYS A 265 11.20 -6.74 2.85
N PHE A 266 10.18 -7.55 3.10
CA PHE A 266 10.13 -8.96 2.74
C PHE A 266 9.56 -9.19 1.35
N SER A 267 9.88 -10.34 0.77
CA SER A 267 9.04 -10.90 -0.29
C SER A 267 7.69 -11.35 0.26
N LEU A 268 6.64 -11.14 -0.54
CA LEU A 268 5.30 -11.60 -0.25
C LEU A 268 4.60 -11.94 -1.59
N ASN A 269 4.38 -13.23 -1.85
CA ASN A 269 3.79 -13.76 -3.09
C ASN A 269 2.27 -13.53 -3.14
N VAL A 270 1.85 -12.28 -2.91
CA VAL A 270 0.48 -11.80 -2.92
C VAL A 270 0.42 -10.63 -3.88
N ARG A 271 -0.60 -10.60 -4.72
CA ARG A 271 -0.90 -9.45 -5.58
C ARG A 271 -1.42 -8.32 -4.70
N ILE A 272 -0.70 -7.20 -4.67
CA ILE A 272 -1.16 -5.97 -4.02
C ILE A 272 -1.17 -4.88 -5.08
N THR A 273 -2.38 -4.38 -5.37
CA THR A 273 -2.69 -3.56 -6.55
C THR A 273 -2.32 -4.30 -7.84
N ASN A 274 -1.38 -3.78 -8.63
CA ASN A 274 -1.06 -4.33 -9.95
C ASN A 274 0.02 -5.42 -9.95
N CYS A 275 0.73 -5.61 -8.84
CA CYS A 275 1.95 -6.44 -8.84
C CYS A 275 1.93 -7.47 -7.71
N VAL A 276 2.46 -8.66 -8.01
CA VAL A 276 2.90 -9.60 -6.98
C VAL A 276 4.10 -8.98 -6.25
N ARG A 277 4.05 -8.94 -4.92
CA ARG A 277 5.05 -8.23 -4.10
C ARG A 277 6.22 -9.12 -3.68
N LYS A 278 6.84 -9.80 -4.66
CA LYS A 278 8.11 -10.51 -4.46
C LYS A 278 9.31 -9.58 -4.70
N ASN A 279 10.43 -9.86 -4.04
CA ASN A 279 11.74 -9.29 -4.40
C ASN A 279 12.46 -10.30 -5.29
N THR A 280 12.60 -9.97 -6.56
CA THR A 280 13.37 -10.79 -7.49
C THR A 280 14.85 -10.82 -7.13
N ALA A 281 15.59 -11.83 -7.62
CA ALA A 281 17.00 -11.97 -7.28
C ALA A 281 17.85 -10.76 -7.69
N TYR A 282 17.49 -10.10 -8.80
CA TYR A 282 18.16 -8.87 -9.25
C TYR A 282 17.70 -7.63 -8.48
N GLU A 283 16.46 -7.57 -7.97
CA GLU A 283 16.01 -6.47 -7.11
C GLU A 283 16.71 -6.49 -5.74
N LEU A 284 16.98 -7.68 -5.19
CA LEU A 284 17.75 -7.83 -3.94
C LEU A 284 19.15 -7.23 -4.07
N ARG A 285 19.92 -7.67 -5.08
CA ARG A 285 21.25 -7.10 -5.36
C ARG A 285 21.17 -5.65 -5.79
N GLY A 286 20.14 -5.31 -6.57
CA GLY A 286 19.87 -3.97 -7.06
C GLY A 286 19.68 -2.97 -5.92
N ALA A 287 19.07 -3.35 -4.80
CA ALA A 287 18.91 -2.47 -3.64
C ALA A 287 20.26 -2.00 -3.07
N VAL A 288 21.22 -2.92 -2.91
CA VAL A 288 22.57 -2.61 -2.41
C VAL A 288 23.36 -1.81 -3.46
N ALA A 289 23.28 -2.21 -4.73
CA ALA A 289 23.94 -1.51 -5.82
C ALA A 289 23.43 -0.06 -5.98
N LEU A 290 22.12 0.15 -5.92
CA LEU A 290 21.51 1.48 -5.96
C LEU A 290 21.87 2.30 -4.74
N THR A 291 21.95 1.70 -3.55
CA THR A 291 22.44 2.41 -2.35
C THR A 291 23.85 2.95 -2.56
N ARG A 292 24.78 2.13 -3.09
CA ARG A 292 26.14 2.59 -3.40
C ARG A 292 26.14 3.70 -4.46
N LEU A 293 25.38 3.49 -5.53
CA LEU A 293 25.32 4.43 -6.66
C LEU A 293 24.73 5.79 -6.27
N LEU A 294 23.68 5.79 -5.43
CA LEU A 294 22.96 6.99 -5.02
C LEU A 294 23.57 7.67 -3.78
N ALA A 295 24.59 7.10 -3.14
CA ALA A 295 25.20 7.70 -1.95
C ALA A 295 25.67 9.16 -2.17
N PRO A 296 26.35 9.52 -3.29
CA PRO A 296 26.70 10.92 -3.56
C PRO A 296 25.48 11.82 -3.75
N VAL A 297 24.43 11.31 -4.41
CA VAL A 297 23.16 12.03 -4.63
C VAL A 297 22.45 12.28 -3.30
N ALA A 298 22.37 11.26 -2.44
CA ALA A 298 21.78 11.37 -1.10
C ALA A 298 22.55 12.35 -0.20
N ALA A 299 23.88 12.45 -0.36
CA ALA A 299 24.68 13.46 0.32
C ALA A 299 24.39 14.88 -0.20
N ASP A 300 24.39 15.06 -1.52
CA ASP A 300 24.11 16.36 -2.15
C ASP A 300 22.68 16.85 -1.83
N LEU A 301 21.68 15.97 -1.87
CA LEU A 301 20.29 16.28 -1.47
C LEU A 301 20.20 16.79 -0.04
N ARG A 302 20.86 16.13 0.92
CA ARG A 302 20.88 16.56 2.33
C ARG A 302 21.57 17.92 2.50
N THR A 303 22.62 18.19 1.74
CA THR A 303 23.34 19.46 1.79
C THR A 303 22.53 20.60 1.18
N ARG A 304 21.91 20.38 0.01
CA ARG A 304 21.16 21.42 -0.73
C ARG A 304 19.77 21.67 -0.15
N PHE A 305 19.13 20.62 0.35
CA PHE A 305 17.76 20.66 0.85
C PHE A 305 17.70 20.08 2.27
N PRO A 306 18.10 20.87 3.30
CA PRO A 306 17.97 20.45 4.69
C PRO A 306 16.53 19.99 5.00
N GLY A 307 16.38 18.78 5.55
CA GLY A 307 15.07 18.13 5.75
C GLY A 307 14.68 17.13 4.66
N THR A 308 15.47 16.99 3.60
CA THR A 308 15.33 15.91 2.61
C THR A 308 16.29 14.77 2.91
N ALA A 309 15.77 13.54 2.95
CA ALA A 309 16.59 12.35 3.07
C ALA A 309 16.07 11.25 2.14
N LEU A 310 17.00 10.50 1.56
CA LEU A 310 16.72 9.24 0.87
C LEU A 310 17.03 8.10 1.82
N LEU A 311 16.05 7.23 2.09
CA LEU A 311 16.26 6.05 2.93
C LEU A 311 17.03 4.99 2.14
N ALA A 312 18.23 4.64 2.59
CA ALA A 312 19.03 3.62 1.92
C ALA A 312 18.45 2.22 2.14
N GLU A 313 18.74 1.31 1.20
CA GLU A 313 18.48 -0.12 1.32
C GLU A 313 19.84 -0.86 1.36
N PRO A 314 20.62 -0.74 2.45
CA PRO A 314 22.05 -1.02 2.42
C PRO A 314 22.43 -2.50 2.46
N ALA A 315 21.47 -3.39 2.74
CA ALA A 315 21.72 -4.82 2.81
C ALA A 315 20.49 -5.65 2.44
N TYR A 316 20.73 -6.88 2.00
CA TYR A 316 19.71 -7.92 1.90
C TYR A 316 20.24 -9.27 2.41
N ARG A 317 19.33 -10.16 2.80
CA ARG A 317 19.61 -11.57 3.07
C ARG A 317 18.51 -12.44 2.48
N THR A 318 18.86 -13.60 1.97
CA THR A 318 17.91 -14.60 1.50
C THR A 318 18.44 -16.02 1.65
N LEU A 319 17.56 -16.99 1.41
CA LEU A 319 17.85 -18.42 1.38
C LEU A 319 18.43 -18.82 0.02
N ASP A 320 19.46 -19.67 0.02
CA ASP A 320 20.08 -20.23 -1.18
C ASP A 320 20.23 -21.74 -1.01
N VAL A 321 19.22 -22.50 -1.45
CA VAL A 321 19.13 -23.94 -1.23
C VAL A 321 18.87 -24.60 -2.57
N ASP A 322 19.77 -25.51 -2.94
CA ASP A 322 19.68 -26.31 -4.16
C ASP A 322 19.45 -25.45 -5.43
N ASP A 323 20.03 -24.23 -5.46
CA ASP A 323 19.89 -23.20 -6.49
C ASP A 323 18.42 -22.83 -6.82
N ASP A 324 17.51 -23.02 -5.86
CA ASP A 324 16.09 -22.77 -6.04
C ASP A 324 15.76 -21.27 -6.01
N ILE A 325 15.48 -20.72 -7.20
CA ILE A 325 15.21 -19.29 -7.36
C ILE A 325 13.90 -18.85 -6.69
N ASP A 326 12.88 -19.71 -6.64
CA ASP A 326 11.60 -19.35 -6.03
C ASP A 326 11.73 -19.22 -4.50
N LEU A 327 12.60 -20.03 -3.87
CA LEU A 327 12.97 -19.85 -2.46
C LEU A 327 13.85 -18.63 -2.24
N ALA A 328 14.84 -18.39 -3.10
CA ALA A 328 15.73 -17.23 -2.99
C ALA A 328 14.97 -15.89 -3.19
N GLU A 329 14.01 -15.84 -4.10
CA GLU A 329 13.13 -14.68 -4.23
C GLU A 329 12.09 -14.67 -3.12
N GLY A 330 11.57 -15.84 -2.74
CA GLY A 330 10.49 -15.99 -1.78
C GLY A 330 10.85 -15.64 -0.34
N PHE A 331 12.10 -15.81 0.07
CA PHE A 331 12.59 -15.52 1.43
C PHE A 331 13.51 -14.30 1.52
N GLY A 332 13.60 -13.52 0.45
CA GLY A 332 14.40 -12.30 0.43
C GLY A 332 13.88 -11.23 1.40
N VAL A 333 14.76 -10.72 2.25
CA VAL A 333 14.54 -9.55 3.09
C VAL A 333 15.56 -8.47 2.74
N ILE A 334 15.07 -7.25 2.49
CA ILE A 334 15.89 -6.06 2.32
C ILE A 334 15.81 -5.23 3.60
N VAL A 335 16.96 -4.81 4.12
CA VAL A 335 17.05 -3.83 5.20
C VAL A 335 16.91 -2.45 4.59
N ARG A 336 16.01 -1.63 5.13
CA ARG A 336 15.94 -0.20 4.85
C ARG A 336 16.18 0.58 6.14
N GLU A 337 16.97 1.63 6.04
CA GLU A 337 17.29 2.49 7.18
C GLU A 337 16.04 3.08 7.84
N GLY A 338 16.14 3.32 9.15
CA GLY A 338 15.13 4.07 9.88
C GLY A 338 15.06 5.53 9.46
N LEU A 339 14.11 6.27 10.04
CA LEU A 339 13.83 7.65 9.68
C LEU A 339 14.85 8.60 10.36
N PRO A 340 15.66 9.38 9.60
CA PRO A 340 16.63 10.31 10.16
C PRO A 340 15.94 11.65 10.52
N LEU A 341 15.23 11.66 11.65
CA LEU A 341 14.38 12.78 12.04
C LEU A 341 15.09 13.71 13.03
N GLU A 342 14.88 15.01 12.85
CA GLU A 342 15.21 16.01 13.86
C GLU A 342 14.29 15.87 15.09
N PRO A 343 14.77 16.21 16.31
CA PRO A 343 13.94 16.19 17.50
C PRO A 343 12.65 17.00 17.34
N GLY A 344 11.51 16.39 17.68
CA GLY A 344 10.19 17.03 17.59
C GLY A 344 9.52 16.97 16.22
N VAL A 345 10.19 16.41 15.20
CA VAL A 345 9.56 16.16 13.88
C VAL A 345 8.83 14.83 13.89
N THR A 346 7.54 14.86 13.55
CA THR A 346 6.73 13.65 13.31
C THR A 346 6.56 13.45 11.80
N PRO A 347 7.18 12.43 11.19
CA PRO A 347 6.96 12.12 9.80
C PRO A 347 5.61 11.45 9.62
N LEU A 348 4.95 11.74 8.52
CA LEU A 348 3.65 11.18 8.16
C LEU A 348 3.69 10.72 6.71
N LEU A 349 3.09 9.58 6.42
CA LEU A 349 2.96 9.06 5.07
C LEU A 349 2.15 10.03 4.21
N ALA A 350 2.71 10.48 3.09
CA ALA A 350 2.03 11.42 2.17
C ALA A 350 0.67 10.90 1.67
N GLY A 351 0.53 9.58 1.50
CA GLY A 351 -0.76 8.96 1.17
C GLY A 351 -1.82 9.20 2.24
N ALA A 352 -1.47 9.10 3.52
CA ALA A 352 -2.39 9.35 4.62
C ALA A 352 -2.76 10.84 4.74
N ILE A 353 -1.80 11.73 4.46
CA ILE A 353 -2.06 13.18 4.38
C ILE A 353 -3.07 13.47 3.27
N ALA A 354 -2.89 12.87 2.11
CA ALA A 354 -3.72 13.10 0.92
C ALA A 354 -5.01 12.28 0.88
N ASP A 355 -5.31 11.48 1.92
CA ASP A 355 -6.49 10.62 1.95
C ASP A 355 -7.77 11.45 1.78
N GLU A 356 -8.72 10.88 1.02
CA GLU A 356 -10.04 11.46 0.85
C GLU A 356 -10.82 11.50 2.15
N HIS A 357 -10.68 10.43 2.94
CA HIS A 357 -11.48 10.20 4.12
C HIS A 357 -10.62 10.53 5.35
N PRO A 358 -11.15 11.27 6.34
CA PRO A 358 -10.42 11.61 7.56
C PRO A 358 -10.38 10.41 8.52
N THR A 359 -9.72 9.33 8.11
CA THR A 359 -9.56 8.08 8.89
C THR A 359 -8.45 8.16 9.93
N SER A 360 -7.68 9.25 9.94
CA SER A 360 -6.53 9.48 10.82
C SER A 360 -6.29 10.97 11.04
N PRO A 361 -5.71 11.36 12.18
CA PRO A 361 -5.25 12.74 12.42
C PRO A 361 -4.17 13.21 11.44
N ALA A 362 -3.55 12.31 10.68
CA ALA A 362 -2.59 12.65 9.64
C ALA A 362 -3.23 13.31 8.40
N GLN A 363 -4.54 13.19 8.22
CA GLN A 363 -5.22 13.71 7.03
C GLN A 363 -5.13 15.24 6.97
N VAL A 364 -4.93 15.79 5.76
CA VAL A 364 -4.56 17.20 5.55
C VAL A 364 -5.50 18.22 6.19
N SER A 365 -6.81 17.96 6.25
CA SER A 365 -7.76 18.87 6.90
C SER A 365 -7.54 18.94 8.41
N ALA A 366 -7.26 17.80 9.06
CA ALA A 366 -6.90 17.78 10.48
C ALA A 366 -5.56 18.48 10.74
N LEU A 367 -4.59 18.34 9.83
CA LEU A 367 -3.30 19.02 9.93
C LEU A 367 -3.43 20.55 9.77
N ILE A 368 -4.23 21.00 8.81
CA ILE A 368 -4.50 22.43 8.58
C ILE A 368 -5.22 23.02 9.80
N ASP A 369 -6.23 22.33 10.35
CA ASP A 369 -6.96 22.79 11.52
C ASP A 369 -6.01 22.92 12.74
N ARG A 370 -5.09 21.97 12.95
CA ARG A 370 -4.04 22.05 13.99
C ARG A 370 -3.07 23.20 13.77
N ALA A 371 -2.80 23.56 12.53
CA ALA A 371 -1.90 24.66 12.16
C ALA A 371 -2.59 26.04 12.14
N GLY A 372 -3.82 26.15 12.67
CA GLY A 372 -4.55 27.42 12.73
C GLY A 372 -5.33 27.79 11.46
N GLY A 373 -5.50 26.85 10.52
CA GLY A 373 -6.44 26.96 9.41
C GLY A 373 -5.88 27.55 8.10
N ASP A 374 -4.59 27.91 8.02
CA ASP A 374 -4.01 28.45 6.78
C ASP A 374 -3.68 27.36 5.75
N ALA A 375 -4.69 26.99 4.97
CA ALA A 375 -4.57 25.97 3.93
C ALA A 375 -3.56 26.35 2.82
N LEU A 376 -3.47 27.63 2.44
CA LEU A 376 -2.57 28.06 1.36
C LEU A 376 -1.12 28.13 1.83
N GLY A 377 -0.88 28.62 3.06
CA GLY A 377 0.43 28.57 3.69
C GLY A 377 0.93 27.14 3.83
N TRP A 378 0.07 26.23 4.32
CA TRP A 378 0.40 24.81 4.41
C TRP A 378 0.78 24.22 3.05
N TRP A 379 -0.02 24.47 2.00
CA TRP A 379 0.25 23.95 0.66
C TRP A 379 1.57 24.48 0.06
N ARG A 380 1.86 25.77 0.23
CA ARG A 380 3.13 26.37 -0.23
C ARG A 380 4.32 25.76 0.51
N ALA A 381 4.20 25.55 1.82
CA ALA A 381 5.25 24.91 2.62
C ALA A 381 5.49 23.46 2.17
N TYR A 382 4.42 22.69 1.95
CA TYR A 382 4.51 21.33 1.44
C TYR A 382 5.22 21.27 0.08
N LEU A 383 4.82 22.13 -0.88
CA LEU A 383 5.44 22.18 -2.20
C LEU A 383 6.92 22.59 -2.14
N ALA A 384 7.28 23.55 -1.28
CA ALA A 384 8.66 23.99 -1.12
C ALA A 384 9.58 22.88 -0.56
N LEU A 385 9.02 21.95 0.22
CA LEU A 385 9.78 20.82 0.77
C LEU A 385 9.88 19.63 -0.19
N VAL A 386 8.89 19.41 -1.08
CA VAL A 386 8.82 18.22 -1.93
C VAL A 386 9.32 18.48 -3.35
N VAL A 387 8.95 19.60 -3.97
CA VAL A 387 9.19 19.81 -5.40
C VAL A 387 10.67 20.05 -5.73
N PRO A 388 11.38 20.99 -5.07
CA PRO A 388 12.79 21.24 -5.38
C PRO A 388 13.70 20.00 -5.29
N PRO A 389 13.67 19.19 -4.21
CA PRO A 389 14.57 18.03 -4.12
C PRO A 389 14.22 16.89 -5.09
N VAL A 390 12.98 16.79 -5.57
CA VAL A 390 12.58 15.77 -6.56
C VAL A 390 13.01 16.14 -7.98
N LEU A 391 13.08 17.45 -8.29
CA LEU A 391 13.48 17.94 -9.61
C LEU A 391 15.00 18.11 -9.77
N HIS A 392 15.74 18.18 -8.66
CA HIS A 392 17.20 18.18 -8.62
C HIS A 392 17.72 16.75 -8.79
#